data_AF-A0A8T4PFL5-F1
#
_entry.id   AF-A0A8T4PFL5-F1
#
_cell.length_a   1.000
_cell.length_b   1.000
_cell.length_c   1.000
_cell.angle_alpha   90.00
_cell.angle_beta   90.00
_cell.angle_gamma   90.00
#
_symmetry.space_group_name_H-M   'P 1'
#
loop_
_entity.id
_entity.type
_entity.pdbx_description
1 polymer ?
#
loop_
_entity_poly.entity_id
_entity_poly.type
_entity_poly.pdbx_seq_one_letter_code
_entity_poly.pdbx_strand_id
1 'polypeptide(L)'
;MKKNDFIKKPFLTIVVVIFVVAAILYIESQKPNINEIKKPATGKNSTYPRAPDFAGIGRWINSEPLKIEQLRGKVVLVDFWTYTCINCIRTLPYLKDWDKKYRDKGLVIVGVHTPEFEFEKKYENVVKAVNDYQLKYPVAQDNNYVTWNLYQNRYWPHKFLIDIDGYVRYDHIGEGAYEETEMIIQELLKERMERLNKKDGIKAEPSKPKEAMDVNFSGVKTPEIYFGYQFDRGNLGYDGLSPESVADFKYPPISHKNYVYLDGKWKYNADNMELLSDEGGILLAFEAKSANIVAGSENGSDAFVFLDTNFLNDGNKGSDAEIEGGKSIVKMGEFRLYNIVFAEGYGEHVIELQVAGKGFRIYTFTFG
;
A
#
# COMPACT_ATOMS: atom_id res chain seq x y z
N MET A 1 -29.56 -27.25 -58.86
CA MET A 1 -29.53 -27.49 -57.40
C MET A 1 -28.36 -26.73 -56.78
N LYS A 2 -28.62 -25.60 -56.10
CA LYS A 2 -28.15 -25.30 -54.73
C LYS A 2 -28.74 -23.95 -54.32
N LYS A 3 -29.40 -23.98 -53.16
CA LYS A 3 -30.24 -22.94 -52.55
C LYS A 3 -29.38 -22.01 -51.69
N ASN A 4 -29.85 -20.76 -51.59
CA ASN A 4 -29.82 -19.86 -50.43
C ASN A 4 -28.47 -19.53 -49.77
N ASP A 5 -27.90 -18.38 -50.14
CA ASP A 5 -26.89 -17.68 -49.33
C ASP A 5 -27.36 -16.34 -48.74
N PHE A 6 -28.66 -16.03 -48.81
CA PHE A 6 -29.19 -14.72 -48.38
C PHE A 6 -29.68 -14.62 -46.93
N ILE A 7 -29.54 -15.66 -46.10
CA ILE A 7 -30.15 -15.69 -44.74
C ILE A 7 -29.11 -15.65 -43.60
N LYS A 8 -27.81 -15.81 -43.87
CA LYS A 8 -26.81 -15.98 -42.77
C LYS A 8 -26.23 -14.69 -42.19
N LYS A 9 -26.24 -13.56 -42.92
CA LYS A 9 -25.68 -12.29 -42.43
C LYS A 9 -26.50 -11.59 -41.33
N PRO A 10 -27.84 -11.44 -41.42
CA PRO A 10 -28.59 -10.79 -40.34
C PRO A 10 -28.64 -11.64 -39.07
N PHE A 11 -28.62 -12.97 -39.21
CA PHE A 11 -28.64 -13.90 -38.07
C PHE A 11 -27.34 -13.83 -37.26
N LEU A 12 -26.18 -13.74 -37.93
CA LEU A 12 -24.90 -13.61 -37.25
C LEU A 12 -24.78 -12.26 -36.52
N THR A 13 -25.25 -11.16 -37.11
CA THR A 13 -25.25 -9.84 -36.47
C THR A 13 -26.16 -9.80 -35.24
N ILE A 14 -27.35 -10.40 -35.31
CA ILE A 14 -28.28 -10.48 -34.18
C ILE A 14 -27.66 -11.29 -33.03
N VAL A 15 -27.03 -12.43 -33.33
CA VAL A 15 -26.36 -13.26 -32.32
C VAL A 15 -25.21 -12.51 -31.64
N VAL A 16 -24.38 -11.78 -32.40
CA VAL A 16 -23.29 -10.97 -31.84
C VAL A 16 -23.83 -9.84 -30.94
N VAL A 17 -24.89 -9.14 -31.34
CA VAL A 17 -25.52 -8.10 -30.51
C VAL A 17 -26.08 -8.68 -29.21
N ILE A 18 -26.70 -9.86 -29.27
CA ILE A 18 -27.20 -10.54 -28.06
C ILE A 18 -26.05 -10.92 -27.13
N PHE A 19 -24.93 -11.44 -27.64
CA PHE A 19 -23.76 -11.75 -26.81
C PHE A 19 -23.11 -10.50 -26.21
N VAL A 20 -23.02 -9.41 -26.96
CA VAL A 20 -22.49 -8.13 -26.46
C VAL A 20 -23.41 -7.56 -25.38
N VAL A 21 -24.72 -7.55 -25.59
CA VAL A 21 -25.69 -7.09 -24.58
C VAL A 21 -25.68 -8.00 -23.35
N ALA A 22 -25.63 -9.32 -23.53
CA ALA A 22 -25.52 -10.26 -22.41
C ALA A 22 -24.20 -10.10 -21.65
N ALA A 23 -23.09 -9.82 -22.33
CA ALA A 23 -21.80 -9.54 -21.71
C ALA A 23 -21.83 -8.18 -20.96
N ILE A 24 -22.46 -7.15 -21.53
CA ILE A 24 -22.65 -5.86 -20.86
C ILE A 24 -23.52 -6.04 -19.61
N LEU A 25 -24.66 -6.73 -19.72
CA LEU A 25 -25.55 -7.02 -18.59
C LEU A 25 -24.89 -7.92 -17.54
N TYR A 26 -24.02 -8.84 -17.95
CA TYR A 26 -23.22 -9.68 -17.06
C TYR A 26 -22.13 -8.84 -16.35
N ILE A 27 -21.46 -7.94 -17.06
CA ILE A 27 -20.52 -6.99 -16.45
C ILE A 27 -21.28 -6.05 -15.49
N GLU A 28 -22.49 -5.62 -15.84
CA GLU A 28 -23.36 -4.81 -14.98
C GLU A 28 -23.87 -5.58 -13.75
N SER A 29 -24.12 -6.88 -13.87
CA SER A 29 -24.52 -7.72 -12.73
C SER A 29 -23.36 -8.11 -11.82
N GLN A 30 -22.12 -8.02 -12.31
CA GLN A 30 -20.89 -8.17 -11.52
C GLN A 30 -20.45 -6.86 -10.85
N LYS A 31 -21.03 -5.70 -11.20
CA LYS A 31 -20.82 -4.47 -10.43
C LYS A 31 -21.41 -4.69 -9.04
N PRO A 32 -20.67 -4.37 -7.96
CA PRO A 32 -21.21 -4.50 -6.61
C PRO A 32 -22.52 -3.72 -6.52
N ASN A 33 -23.59 -4.41 -6.11
CA ASN A 33 -24.89 -3.78 -5.91
C ASN A 33 -24.79 -2.86 -4.70
N ILE A 34 -24.61 -1.57 -4.96
CA ILE A 34 -24.50 -0.51 -3.94
C ILE A 34 -25.75 -0.51 -3.01
N ASN A 35 -26.89 -1.06 -3.46
CA ASN A 35 -28.11 -1.18 -2.65
C ASN A 35 -28.10 -2.37 -1.68
N GLU A 36 -27.12 -3.28 -1.74
CA GLU A 36 -26.90 -4.35 -0.75
C GLU A 36 -25.86 -3.98 0.31
N ILE A 37 -25.28 -2.77 0.26
CA ILE A 37 -24.65 -2.16 1.42
C ILE A 37 -25.72 -2.14 2.51
N LYS A 38 -25.59 -3.06 3.47
CA LYS A 38 -26.55 -3.28 4.54
C LYS A 38 -26.98 -1.92 5.09
N LYS A 39 -28.27 -1.60 4.95
CA LYS A 39 -28.88 -0.40 5.55
C LYS A 39 -28.31 -0.19 6.94
N PRO A 40 -27.93 1.04 7.30
CA PRO A 40 -27.44 1.33 8.64
C PRO A 40 -28.36 0.78 9.71
N ALA A 41 -27.84 -0.12 10.56
CA ALA A 41 -28.54 -0.49 11.77
C ALA A 41 -28.46 0.72 12.70
N THR A 42 -29.53 1.49 12.75
CA THR A 42 -29.60 2.69 13.57
C THR A 42 -29.87 2.32 15.03
N GLY A 43 -29.06 2.84 15.95
CA GLY A 43 -29.38 2.90 17.37
C GLY A 43 -28.75 1.85 18.30
N LYS A 44 -29.14 1.91 19.57
CA LYS A 44 -28.52 1.19 20.71
C LYS A 44 -28.53 -0.35 20.61
N ASN A 45 -29.29 -0.94 19.69
CA ASN A 45 -29.43 -2.38 19.47
C ASN A 45 -28.85 -2.83 18.11
N SER A 46 -27.73 -2.20 17.70
CA SER A 46 -27.01 -2.56 16.49
C SER A 46 -26.44 -3.99 16.55
N THR A 47 -26.52 -4.73 15.45
CA THR A 47 -25.86 -6.03 15.28
C THR A 47 -24.40 -5.92 14.84
N TYR A 48 -23.93 -4.70 14.56
CA TYR A 48 -22.55 -4.44 14.19
C TYR A 48 -21.63 -4.53 15.42
N PRO A 49 -20.38 -4.97 15.25
CA PRO A 49 -19.42 -5.02 16.35
C PRO A 49 -19.04 -3.60 16.81
N ARG A 50 -18.80 -3.45 18.10
CA ARG A 50 -18.21 -2.24 18.67
C ARG A 50 -16.76 -2.10 18.18
N ALA A 51 -16.35 -0.89 17.85
CA ALA A 51 -14.94 -0.62 17.61
C ALA A 51 -14.13 -0.82 18.90
N PRO A 52 -13.05 -1.62 18.88
CA PRO A 52 -12.11 -1.70 20.00
C PRO A 52 -11.50 -0.33 20.30
N ASP A 53 -11.12 -0.07 21.55
CA ASP A 53 -10.44 1.19 21.90
C ASP A 53 -8.98 1.18 21.41
N PHE A 54 -8.36 2.36 21.35
CA PHE A 54 -6.92 2.48 21.10
C PHE A 54 -6.17 2.11 22.38
N ALA A 55 -5.45 0.99 22.36
CA ALA A 55 -4.73 0.46 23.52
C ALA A 55 -3.26 0.22 23.18
N GLY A 56 -2.39 0.33 24.20
CA GLY A 56 -0.95 0.14 24.04
C GLY A 56 -0.25 1.22 23.21
N ILE A 57 -0.93 2.33 22.90
CA ILE A 57 -0.35 3.43 22.13
C ILE A 57 0.69 4.16 22.98
N GLY A 58 1.95 4.12 22.55
CA GLY A 58 3.05 4.74 23.27
C GLY A 58 3.08 6.26 23.08
N ARG A 59 2.81 6.73 21.87
CA ARG A 59 2.85 8.16 21.52
C ARG A 59 1.78 8.51 20.48
N TRP A 60 1.35 9.76 20.52
CA TRP A 60 0.45 10.37 19.54
C TRP A 60 1.15 11.50 18.81
N ILE A 61 0.75 11.72 17.56
CA ILE A 61 1.21 12.81 16.70
C ILE A 61 -0.05 13.53 16.21
N ASN A 62 0.00 14.87 16.12
CA ASN A 62 -1.12 15.75 15.77
C ASN A 62 -2.34 15.72 16.73
N SER A 63 -2.27 15.02 17.87
CA SER A 63 -3.27 15.08 18.93
C SER A 63 -2.73 14.63 20.28
N GLU A 64 -3.46 14.99 21.34
CA GLU A 64 -3.43 14.25 22.60
C GLU A 64 -4.01 12.84 22.42
N PRO A 65 -3.78 11.91 23.37
CA PRO A 65 -4.35 10.57 23.32
C PRO A 65 -5.88 10.58 23.18
N LEU A 66 -6.37 9.83 22.19
CA LEU A 66 -7.81 9.65 21.93
C LEU A 66 -8.29 8.29 22.40
N LYS A 67 -9.57 8.22 22.75
CA LYS A 67 -10.33 6.98 22.93
C LYS A 67 -11.53 6.95 22.00
N ILE A 68 -11.92 5.77 21.54
CA ILE A 68 -13.14 5.59 20.71
C ILE A 68 -14.38 6.17 21.41
N GLU A 69 -14.49 6.02 22.73
CA GLU A 69 -15.62 6.58 23.48
C GLU A 69 -15.68 8.12 23.41
N GLN A 70 -14.54 8.80 23.42
CA GLN A 70 -14.47 10.26 23.29
C GLN A 70 -14.83 10.74 21.88
N LEU A 71 -14.73 9.86 20.89
CA LEU A 71 -15.07 10.14 19.50
C LEU A 71 -16.54 9.84 19.16
N ARG A 72 -17.33 9.32 20.11
CA ARG A 72 -18.79 9.19 19.92
C ARG A 72 -19.39 10.55 19.55
N GLY A 73 -20.39 10.54 18.68
CA GLY A 73 -20.90 11.77 18.08
C GLY A 73 -20.16 12.19 16.81
N LYS A 74 -19.13 11.46 16.37
CA LYS A 74 -18.38 11.64 15.11
C LYS A 74 -18.44 10.37 14.27
N VAL A 75 -18.17 10.49 12.98
CA VAL A 75 -17.80 9.34 12.13
C VAL A 75 -16.29 9.20 12.23
N VAL A 76 -15.79 8.00 12.50
CA VAL A 76 -14.34 7.76 12.66
C VAL A 76 -13.86 6.81 11.58
N LEU A 77 -12.79 7.19 10.89
CA LEU A 77 -12.03 6.30 10.01
C LEU A 77 -10.73 5.93 10.72
N VAL A 78 -10.57 4.66 11.07
CA VAL A 78 -9.29 4.11 11.56
C VAL A 78 -8.54 3.56 10.36
N ASP A 79 -7.32 4.05 10.12
CA ASP A 79 -6.47 3.61 9.00
C ASP A 79 -5.19 2.99 9.57
N PHE A 80 -5.05 1.66 9.46
CA PHE A 80 -3.82 0.97 9.80
C PHE A 80 -2.82 1.14 8.66
N TRP A 81 -1.65 1.69 8.99
CA TRP A 81 -0.62 2.02 8.00
C TRP A 81 0.78 1.87 8.60
N THR A 82 1.77 1.83 7.72
CA THR A 82 3.18 2.09 8.07
C THR A 82 3.80 2.98 7.00
N TYR A 83 4.80 3.78 7.35
CA TYR A 83 5.26 4.84 6.46
C TYR A 83 6.14 4.35 5.29
N THR A 84 6.67 3.13 5.33
CA THR A 84 7.41 2.56 4.19
C THR A 84 6.58 1.64 3.30
N CYS A 85 5.33 1.35 3.64
CA CYS A 85 4.46 0.51 2.81
C CYS A 85 3.95 1.30 1.60
N ILE A 86 4.35 0.90 0.39
CA ILE A 86 3.94 1.59 -0.85
C ILE A 86 2.42 1.61 -1.01
N ASN A 87 1.75 0.53 -0.65
CA ASN A 87 0.29 0.43 -0.73
C ASN A 87 -0.36 1.47 0.20
N CYS A 88 0.17 1.67 1.43
CA CYS A 88 -0.29 2.72 2.33
C CYS A 88 -0.08 4.11 1.73
N ILE A 89 1.13 4.38 1.22
CA ILE A 89 1.52 5.68 0.64
C ILE A 89 0.56 6.07 -0.50
N ARG A 90 0.20 5.13 -1.38
CA ARG A 90 -0.72 5.39 -2.50
C ARG A 90 -2.16 5.70 -2.06
N THR A 91 -2.57 5.30 -0.85
CA THR A 91 -3.88 5.72 -0.29
C THR A 91 -3.87 7.12 0.31
N LEU A 92 -2.72 7.69 0.66
CA LEU A 92 -2.62 8.96 1.37
C LEU A 92 -3.28 10.15 0.64
N PRO A 93 -3.19 10.30 -0.71
CA PRO A 93 -3.89 11.36 -1.42
C PRO A 93 -5.41 11.35 -1.16
N TYR A 94 -6.04 10.18 -1.11
CA TYR A 94 -7.47 10.04 -0.81
C TYR A 94 -7.78 10.38 0.65
N LEU A 95 -6.97 9.89 1.60
CA LEU A 95 -7.13 10.20 3.02
C LEU A 95 -7.00 11.70 3.30
N LYS A 96 -6.03 12.38 2.67
CA LYS A 96 -5.84 13.84 2.75
C LYS A 96 -7.08 14.58 2.23
N ASP A 97 -7.61 14.16 1.08
CA ASP A 97 -8.81 14.78 0.50
C ASP A 97 -10.06 14.55 1.36
N TRP A 98 -10.27 13.34 1.87
CA TRP A 98 -11.40 13.03 2.75
C TRP A 98 -11.34 13.81 4.06
N ASP A 99 -10.16 13.87 4.68
CA ASP A 99 -9.93 14.68 5.86
C ASP A 99 -10.28 16.15 5.61
N LYS A 100 -9.69 16.76 4.58
CA LYS A 100 -9.97 18.16 4.20
C LYS A 100 -11.46 18.41 3.95
N LYS A 101 -12.15 17.47 3.31
CA LYS A 101 -13.53 17.63 2.83
C LYS A 101 -14.59 17.37 3.90
N TYR A 102 -14.29 16.52 4.87
CA TYR A 102 -15.28 15.98 5.81
C TYR A 102 -14.96 16.24 7.28
N ARG A 103 -13.74 16.69 7.64
CA ARG A 103 -13.37 16.98 9.03
C ARG A 103 -14.37 17.91 9.73
N ASP A 104 -14.70 19.04 9.10
CA ASP A 104 -15.65 20.02 9.64
C ASP A 104 -17.10 19.52 9.64
N LYS A 105 -17.38 18.45 8.89
CA LYS A 105 -18.69 17.79 8.82
C LYS A 105 -18.84 16.67 9.85
N GLY A 106 -17.77 16.35 10.56
CA GLY A 106 -17.76 15.40 11.67
C GLY A 106 -17.05 14.09 11.40
N LEU A 107 -16.25 13.99 10.32
CA LEU A 107 -15.29 12.90 10.15
C LEU A 107 -14.05 13.15 11.03
N VAL A 108 -13.53 12.10 11.64
CA VAL A 108 -12.21 12.07 12.27
C VAL A 108 -11.45 10.90 11.68
N ILE A 109 -10.29 11.14 11.08
CA ILE A 109 -9.38 10.07 10.68
C ILE A 109 -8.38 9.86 11.82
N VAL A 110 -8.11 8.61 12.18
CA VAL A 110 -7.02 8.22 13.09
C VAL A 110 -6.13 7.23 12.36
N GLY A 111 -4.92 7.67 12.00
CA GLY A 111 -3.91 6.80 11.40
C GLY A 111 -3.23 5.98 12.49
N VAL A 112 -3.46 4.68 12.56
CA VAL A 112 -2.77 3.78 13.48
C VAL A 112 -1.50 3.29 12.79
N HIS A 113 -0.39 3.96 13.09
CA HIS A 113 0.92 3.58 12.61
C HIS A 113 1.39 2.33 13.37
N THR A 114 1.29 1.18 12.71
CA THR A 114 1.79 -0.10 13.23
C THR A 114 3.02 -0.47 12.41
N PRO A 115 4.22 -0.53 13.00
CA PRO A 115 5.46 -0.73 12.24
C PRO A 115 5.49 -2.11 11.57
N GLU A 116 6.13 -2.20 10.43
CA GLU A 116 6.52 -3.44 9.75
C GLU A 116 7.98 -3.80 10.06
N PHE A 117 8.85 -2.78 10.20
CA PHE A 117 10.28 -2.95 10.50
C PHE A 117 10.70 -2.27 11.80
N GLU A 118 11.82 -2.68 12.40
CA GLU A 118 12.26 -2.15 13.70
C GLU A 118 12.58 -0.65 13.66
N PHE A 119 13.11 -0.16 12.53
CA PHE A 119 13.42 1.27 12.39
C PHE A 119 12.17 2.16 12.36
N GLU A 120 11.00 1.59 12.05
CA GLU A 120 9.72 2.33 12.01
C GLU A 120 9.14 2.54 13.42
N LYS A 121 9.65 1.84 14.44
CA LYS A 121 9.30 2.08 15.85
C LYS A 121 9.86 3.40 16.40
N LYS A 122 10.88 3.97 15.75
CA LYS A 122 11.50 5.23 16.17
C LYS A 122 10.51 6.38 15.94
N TYR A 123 10.12 7.06 17.02
CA TYR A 123 9.11 8.12 16.99
C TYR A 123 9.47 9.24 16.02
N GLU A 124 10.74 9.62 15.97
CA GLU A 124 11.26 10.70 15.14
C GLU A 124 11.09 10.40 13.64
N ASN A 125 11.24 9.13 13.25
CA ASN A 125 11.02 8.69 11.88
C ASN A 125 9.54 8.80 11.49
N VAL A 126 8.63 8.38 12.38
CA VAL A 126 7.18 8.51 12.14
C VAL A 126 6.77 9.97 12.08
N VAL A 127 7.29 10.83 12.96
CA VAL A 127 7.05 12.29 12.91
C VAL A 127 7.54 12.88 11.59
N LYS A 128 8.75 12.51 11.13
CA LYS A 128 9.28 12.96 9.84
C LYS A 128 8.35 12.53 8.70
N ALA A 129 7.95 11.26 8.65
CA ALA A 129 7.03 10.77 7.62
C ALA A 129 5.67 11.47 7.65
N VAL A 130 5.09 11.68 8.83
CA VAL A 130 3.83 12.44 9.00
C VAL A 130 3.96 13.85 8.43
N ASN A 131 5.11 14.51 8.61
CA ASN A 131 5.38 15.84 8.06
C ASN A 131 5.61 15.79 6.54
N ASP A 132 6.44 14.87 6.06
CA ASP A 132 6.78 14.71 4.64
C ASP A 132 5.52 14.42 3.80
N TYR A 133 4.66 13.53 4.29
CA TYR A 133 3.36 13.23 3.67
C TYR A 133 2.28 14.26 3.99
N GLN A 134 2.58 15.27 4.80
CA GLN A 134 1.68 16.38 5.18
C GLN A 134 0.38 15.90 5.83
N LEU A 135 0.44 14.83 6.63
CA LEU A 135 -0.73 14.29 7.31
C LEU A 135 -1.12 15.23 8.45
N LYS A 136 -2.39 15.66 8.46
CA LYS A 136 -2.93 16.62 9.45
C LYS A 136 -3.88 16.00 10.45
N TYR A 137 -4.23 14.73 10.27
CA TYR A 137 -5.09 14.00 11.19
C TYR A 137 -4.26 13.34 12.32
N PRO A 138 -4.90 12.98 13.45
CA PRO A 138 -4.27 12.21 14.53
C PRO A 138 -3.58 10.94 14.05
N VAL A 139 -2.37 10.69 14.54
CA VAL A 139 -1.64 9.44 14.32
C VAL A 139 -1.27 8.80 15.66
N ALA A 140 -1.65 7.54 15.83
CA ALA A 140 -1.36 6.73 16.99
C ALA A 140 -0.21 5.75 16.67
N GLN A 141 0.86 5.75 17.47
CA GLN A 141 1.99 4.85 17.25
C GLN A 141 1.82 3.54 18.06
N ASP A 142 1.48 2.46 17.35
CA ASP A 142 1.18 1.12 17.91
C ASP A 142 2.38 0.16 17.79
N ASN A 143 3.51 0.52 18.41
CA ASN A 143 4.77 -0.24 18.30
C ASN A 143 4.70 -1.69 18.82
N ASN A 144 3.68 -2.01 19.63
CA ASN A 144 3.50 -3.33 20.26
C ASN A 144 2.31 -4.09 19.67
N TYR A 145 1.73 -3.62 18.56
CA TYR A 145 0.60 -4.25 17.86
C TYR A 145 -0.64 -4.48 18.74
N VAL A 146 -0.80 -3.72 19.84
CA VAL A 146 -1.91 -3.96 20.77
C VAL A 146 -3.22 -3.55 20.12
N THR A 147 -3.27 -2.36 19.52
CA THR A 147 -4.45 -1.89 18.79
C THR A 147 -4.67 -2.72 17.53
N TRP A 148 -3.61 -3.03 16.78
CA TRP A 148 -3.61 -3.93 15.63
C TRP A 148 -4.30 -5.27 15.94
N ASN A 149 -3.89 -5.92 17.03
CA ASN A 149 -4.44 -7.21 17.44
C ASN A 149 -5.89 -7.11 17.95
N LEU A 150 -6.24 -6.03 18.65
CA LEU A 150 -7.61 -5.79 19.10
C LEU A 150 -8.59 -5.65 17.93
N TYR A 151 -8.16 -5.00 16.85
CA TYR A 151 -8.90 -4.91 15.59
C TYR A 151 -8.82 -6.20 14.74
N GLN A 152 -8.12 -7.23 15.21
CA GLN A 152 -7.88 -8.48 14.49
C GLN A 152 -7.27 -8.25 13.10
N ASN A 153 -6.47 -7.18 12.95
CA ASN A 153 -5.89 -6.81 11.68
C ASN A 153 -4.73 -7.75 11.30
N ARG A 154 -4.49 -7.88 9.99
CA ARG A 154 -3.39 -8.67 9.41
C ARG A 154 -2.76 -8.01 8.17
N TYR A 155 -3.15 -6.78 7.83
CA TYR A 155 -2.81 -6.17 6.55
C TYR A 155 -2.50 -4.68 6.66
N TRP A 156 -1.60 -4.24 5.79
CA TRP A 156 -1.33 -2.83 5.51
C TRP A 156 -1.70 -2.52 4.04
N PRO A 157 -2.46 -1.45 3.76
CA PRO A 157 -3.33 -0.73 4.70
C PRO A 157 -4.59 -1.54 5.06
N HIS A 158 -5.26 -1.17 6.15
CA HIS A 158 -6.62 -1.63 6.45
C HIS A 158 -7.42 -0.49 7.08
N LYS A 159 -8.57 -0.17 6.49
CA LYS A 159 -9.48 0.90 6.92
C LYS A 159 -10.68 0.32 7.64
N PHE A 160 -11.09 0.96 8.74
CA PHE A 160 -12.34 0.66 9.46
C PHE A 160 -13.17 1.94 9.59
N LEU A 161 -14.42 1.93 9.14
CA LEU A 161 -15.37 3.03 9.30
C LEU A 161 -16.32 2.76 10.45
N ILE A 162 -16.37 3.72 11.37
CA ILE A 162 -17.08 3.64 12.63
C ILE A 162 -18.14 4.75 12.66
N ASP A 163 -19.38 4.39 13.00
CA ASP A 163 -20.48 5.34 13.08
C ASP A 163 -20.48 6.20 14.35
N ILE A 164 -21.47 7.09 14.42
CA ILE A 164 -21.71 8.04 15.51
C ILE A 164 -21.83 7.38 16.90
N ASP A 165 -22.25 6.10 16.97
CA ASP A 165 -22.41 5.37 18.23
C ASP A 165 -21.16 4.58 18.60
N GLY A 166 -20.19 4.42 17.70
CA GLY A 166 -18.98 3.64 17.91
C GLY A 166 -19.07 2.19 17.42
N TYR A 167 -19.92 1.88 16.44
CA TYR A 167 -19.97 0.57 15.80
C TYR A 167 -19.19 0.58 14.48
N VAL A 168 -18.47 -0.50 14.19
CA VAL A 168 -17.78 -0.70 12.90
C VAL A 168 -18.81 -1.09 11.86
N ARG A 169 -18.92 -0.27 10.80
CA ARG A 169 -19.95 -0.38 9.76
C ARG A 169 -19.43 -0.88 8.44
N TYR A 170 -18.13 -0.74 8.23
CA TYR A 170 -17.42 -1.13 7.03
C TYR A 170 -15.94 -1.27 7.34
N ASP A 171 -15.28 -2.17 6.64
CA ASP A 171 -13.84 -2.32 6.63
C ASP A 171 -13.34 -2.61 5.20
N HIS A 172 -12.12 -2.19 4.90
CA HIS A 172 -11.48 -2.41 3.61
C HIS A 172 -10.01 -2.76 3.78
N ILE A 173 -9.67 -3.98 3.39
CA ILE A 173 -8.31 -4.49 3.38
C ILE A 173 -7.63 -4.09 2.06
N GLY A 174 -6.43 -3.53 2.17
CA GLY A 174 -5.56 -3.23 1.04
C GLY A 174 -5.81 -1.86 0.42
N GLU A 175 -5.11 -1.66 -0.70
CA GLU A 175 -5.21 -0.46 -1.52
C GLU A 175 -6.39 -0.57 -2.50
N GLY A 176 -7.17 0.50 -2.65
CA GLY A 176 -8.30 0.55 -3.58
C GLY A 176 -9.62 0.91 -2.90
N ALA A 177 -10.73 0.53 -3.56
CA ALA A 177 -12.11 0.79 -3.13
C ALA A 177 -12.37 2.23 -2.65
N TYR A 178 -11.69 3.22 -3.23
CA TYR A 178 -11.73 4.59 -2.76
C TYR A 178 -13.13 5.22 -2.87
N GLU A 179 -13.78 5.05 -4.02
CA GLU A 179 -15.14 5.55 -4.25
C GLU A 179 -16.14 4.89 -3.30
N GLU A 180 -16.07 3.58 -3.14
CA GLU A 180 -16.92 2.84 -2.21
C GLU A 180 -16.72 3.30 -0.76
N THR A 181 -15.47 3.34 -0.29
CA THR A 181 -15.12 3.80 1.06
C THR A 181 -15.65 5.22 1.31
N GLU A 182 -15.49 6.12 0.35
CA GLU A 182 -15.99 7.49 0.47
C GLU A 182 -17.52 7.57 0.47
N MET A 183 -18.21 6.75 -0.32
CA MET A 183 -19.66 6.68 -0.28
C MET A 183 -20.16 6.25 1.10
N ILE A 184 -19.50 5.28 1.74
CA ILE A 184 -19.82 4.89 3.13
C ILE A 184 -19.55 6.05 4.11
N ILE A 185 -18.42 6.77 3.97
CA ILE A 185 -18.15 7.98 4.78
C ILE A 185 -19.31 8.96 4.67
N GLN A 186 -19.75 9.25 3.44
CA GLN A 186 -20.85 10.18 3.19
C GLN A 186 -22.18 9.69 3.78
N GLU A 187 -22.47 8.39 3.69
CA GLU A 187 -23.67 7.79 4.27
C GLU A 187 -23.68 7.90 5.80
N LEU A 188 -22.58 7.54 6.46
CA LEU A 188 -22.47 7.65 7.92
C LEU A 188 -22.54 9.11 8.39
N LEU A 189 -21.99 10.04 7.60
CA LEU A 189 -22.12 11.47 7.89
C LEU A 189 -23.56 11.96 7.70
N LYS A 190 -24.30 11.47 6.71
CA LYS A 190 -25.74 11.78 6.55
C LYS A 190 -26.55 11.26 7.73
N GLU A 191 -26.37 9.99 8.10
CA GLU A 191 -27.01 9.36 9.26
C GLU A 191 -26.74 10.19 10.53
N ARG A 192 -25.48 10.58 10.74
CA ARG A 192 -25.07 11.44 11.86
C ARG A 192 -25.81 12.79 11.85
N MET A 193 -25.89 13.46 10.70
CA MET A 193 -26.53 14.78 10.60
C MET A 193 -28.03 14.71 10.88
N GLU A 194 -28.72 13.68 10.37
CA GLU A 194 -30.13 13.41 10.64
C GLU A 194 -30.37 13.20 12.14
N ARG A 195 -29.56 12.35 12.78
CA ARG A 195 -29.67 12.07 14.23
C ARG A 195 -29.36 13.27 15.12
N LEU A 196 -28.57 14.22 14.63
CA LEU A 196 -28.24 15.46 15.32
C LEU A 196 -29.14 16.65 14.91
N ASN A 197 -30.20 16.41 14.14
CA ASN A 197 -31.11 17.44 13.62
C ASN A 197 -30.41 18.60 12.88
N LYS A 198 -29.31 18.29 12.17
CA LYS A 198 -28.57 19.28 11.38
C LYS A 198 -29.11 19.32 9.95
N LYS A 199 -29.30 20.53 9.41
CA LYS A 199 -29.96 20.76 8.11
C LYS A 199 -29.00 20.78 6.91
N ASP A 200 -27.69 20.82 7.14
CA ASP A 200 -26.71 20.85 6.06
C ASP A 200 -26.54 19.45 5.47
N GLY A 201 -26.79 19.31 4.17
CA GLY A 201 -26.63 18.04 3.46
C GLY A 201 -25.17 17.71 3.15
N ILE A 202 -24.81 16.42 3.17
CA ILE A 202 -23.59 15.92 2.55
C ILE A 202 -23.90 15.71 1.05
N LYS A 203 -23.57 16.70 0.22
CA LYS A 203 -23.55 16.56 -1.24
C LYS A 203 -22.13 16.79 -1.72
N ALA A 204 -21.42 15.72 -2.04
CA ALA A 204 -20.09 15.82 -2.58
C ALA A 204 -19.81 14.66 -3.54
N GLU A 205 -19.29 14.95 -4.71
CA GLU A 205 -18.82 13.94 -5.66
C GLU A 205 -17.63 13.17 -5.07
N PRO A 206 -17.44 11.87 -5.35
CA PRO A 206 -16.26 11.14 -4.92
C PRO A 206 -14.94 11.84 -5.31
N SER A 207 -13.96 11.79 -4.42
CA SER A 207 -12.64 12.39 -4.58
C SER A 207 -11.85 11.72 -5.71
N LYS A 208 -11.15 12.55 -6.48
CA LYS A 208 -10.23 12.13 -7.56
C LYS A 208 -8.94 12.95 -7.44
N PRO A 209 -8.13 12.70 -6.38
CA PRO A 209 -6.92 13.47 -6.14
C PRO A 209 -5.96 13.36 -7.33
N LYS A 210 -5.39 14.49 -7.76
CA LYS A 210 -4.47 14.54 -8.91
C LYS A 210 -3.17 13.80 -8.68
N GLU A 211 -2.77 13.67 -7.41
CA GLU A 211 -1.54 12.99 -6.98
C GLU A 211 -1.73 11.47 -6.86
N ALA A 212 -2.95 10.95 -7.00
CA ALA A 212 -3.16 9.50 -6.93
C ALA A 212 -2.56 8.81 -8.15
N MET A 213 -1.83 7.74 -7.86
CA MET A 213 -1.29 6.85 -8.86
C MET A 213 -2.28 5.72 -9.11
N ASP A 214 -2.61 5.47 -10.37
CA ASP A 214 -3.46 4.34 -10.75
C ASP A 214 -2.59 3.11 -10.97
N VAL A 215 -2.91 2.03 -10.26
CA VAL A 215 -2.20 0.76 -10.30
C VAL A 215 -3.15 -0.31 -10.81
N ASN A 216 -2.77 -0.94 -11.92
CA ASN A 216 -3.44 -2.13 -12.40
C ASN A 216 -2.87 -3.34 -11.68
N PHE A 217 -3.45 -3.68 -10.52
CA PHE A 217 -3.03 -4.82 -9.72
C PHE A 217 -3.02 -6.16 -10.48
N SER A 218 -3.83 -6.31 -11.53
CA SER A 218 -3.79 -7.52 -12.36
C SER A 218 -2.48 -7.68 -13.13
N GLY A 219 -1.75 -6.59 -13.37
CA GLY A 219 -0.43 -6.57 -14.00
C GLY A 219 0.74 -6.72 -13.03
N VAL A 220 0.51 -6.67 -11.71
CA VAL A 220 1.56 -6.89 -10.70
C VAL A 220 1.55 -8.37 -10.31
N LYS A 221 2.56 -9.12 -10.74
CA LYS A 221 2.66 -10.57 -10.47
C LYS A 221 3.70 -10.92 -9.41
N THR A 222 4.73 -10.08 -9.24
CA THR A 222 5.70 -10.27 -8.17
C THR A 222 5.09 -9.83 -6.83
N PRO A 223 5.04 -10.72 -5.82
CA PRO A 223 4.62 -10.33 -4.48
C PRO A 223 5.71 -9.46 -3.84
N GLU A 224 5.40 -8.86 -2.70
CA GLU A 224 6.43 -8.30 -1.84
C GLU A 224 7.47 -9.36 -1.44
N ILE A 225 8.76 -9.01 -1.51
CA ILE A 225 9.89 -9.91 -1.21
C ILE A 225 10.70 -9.34 -0.06
N TYR A 226 10.69 -10.04 1.07
CA TYR A 226 11.43 -9.61 2.27
C TYR A 226 12.85 -10.17 2.28
N PHE A 227 13.74 -9.44 2.93
CA PHE A 227 15.13 -9.82 3.13
C PHE A 227 15.42 -10.36 4.53
N GLY A 228 14.57 -10.10 5.53
CA GLY A 228 14.73 -10.59 6.89
C GLY A 228 14.22 -12.03 7.07
N TYR A 229 14.90 -12.83 7.91
CA TYR A 229 14.53 -14.23 8.15
C TYR A 229 13.21 -14.42 8.93
N GLN A 230 12.68 -13.37 9.56
CA GLN A 230 11.44 -13.48 10.34
C GLN A 230 10.17 -13.45 9.46
N PHE A 231 10.31 -13.17 8.16
CA PHE A 231 9.19 -13.02 7.24
C PHE A 231 9.02 -14.25 6.35
N ASP A 232 7.77 -14.71 6.17
CA ASP A 232 7.44 -15.91 5.40
C ASP A 232 7.68 -15.78 3.87
N ARG A 233 7.94 -14.56 3.37
CA ARG A 233 8.16 -14.25 1.94
C ARG A 233 9.61 -13.86 1.65
N GLY A 234 10.56 -14.49 2.35
CA GLY A 234 11.98 -14.42 2.03
C GLY A 234 12.36 -15.36 0.89
N ASN A 235 12.34 -14.87 -0.36
CA ASN A 235 12.74 -15.65 -1.52
C ASN A 235 14.21 -15.41 -1.88
N LEU A 236 15.13 -15.81 -1.01
CA LEU A 236 16.56 -15.76 -1.33
C LEU A 236 16.92 -16.95 -2.22
N GLY A 237 17.67 -16.72 -3.29
CA GLY A 237 18.13 -17.73 -4.25
C GLY A 237 19.22 -18.67 -3.72
N TYR A 238 19.25 -18.91 -2.41
CA TYR A 238 20.28 -19.65 -1.70
C TYR A 238 19.65 -20.56 -0.65
N ASP A 239 20.09 -21.82 -0.62
CA ASP A 239 19.64 -22.79 0.38
C ASP A 239 20.48 -22.69 1.67
N GLY A 240 19.87 -23.04 2.81
CA GLY A 240 20.59 -23.30 4.06
C GLY A 240 21.14 -22.06 4.78
N LEU A 241 20.68 -20.86 4.44
CA LEU A 241 21.03 -19.65 5.19
C LEU A 241 20.50 -19.72 6.63
N SER A 242 21.41 -19.64 7.59
CA SER A 242 21.05 -19.66 9.01
C SER A 242 20.74 -18.24 9.50
N PRO A 243 19.75 -18.06 10.40
CA PRO A 243 19.51 -16.79 11.06
C PRO A 243 20.80 -16.22 11.65
N GLU A 244 20.99 -14.90 11.55
CA GLU A 244 22.15 -14.16 12.04
C GLU A 244 23.50 -14.53 11.40
N SER A 245 23.51 -15.38 10.37
CA SER A 245 24.74 -15.75 9.69
C SER A 245 25.29 -14.62 8.82
N VAL A 246 26.59 -14.69 8.60
CA VAL A 246 27.32 -13.87 7.63
C VAL A 246 27.80 -14.80 6.52
N ALA A 247 27.51 -14.43 5.27
CA ALA A 247 27.94 -15.19 4.10
C ALA A 247 28.51 -14.25 3.03
N ASP A 248 29.41 -14.79 2.23
CA ASP A 248 30.01 -14.11 1.07
C ASP A 248 29.35 -14.69 -0.18
N PHE A 249 28.54 -13.88 -0.84
CA PHE A 249 27.68 -14.27 -1.94
C PHE A 249 28.32 -13.92 -3.28
N LYS A 250 27.94 -14.70 -4.29
CA LYS A 250 28.18 -14.39 -5.69
C LYS A 250 26.91 -14.65 -6.46
N TYR A 251 26.68 -13.88 -7.52
CA TYR A 251 25.56 -14.13 -8.41
C TYR A 251 25.65 -15.52 -9.02
N PRO A 252 24.66 -16.40 -8.80
CA PRO A 252 24.44 -17.55 -9.66
C PRO A 252 23.71 -17.08 -10.94
N PRO A 253 23.60 -17.94 -11.97
CA PRO A 253 22.60 -17.73 -13.01
C PRO A 253 21.20 -17.58 -12.39
N ILE A 254 20.41 -16.61 -12.87
CA ILE A 254 19.01 -16.48 -12.45
C ILE A 254 18.29 -17.78 -12.80
N SER A 255 17.75 -18.45 -11.79
CA SER A 255 17.07 -19.74 -11.95
C SER A 255 15.55 -19.65 -11.79
N HIS A 256 15.09 -18.64 -11.04
CA HIS A 256 13.68 -18.44 -10.70
C HIS A 256 13.32 -16.95 -10.68
N LYS A 257 12.10 -16.63 -11.14
CA LYS A 257 11.46 -15.32 -10.93
C LYS A 257 11.09 -15.13 -9.46
N ASN A 258 11.05 -13.88 -9.01
CA ASN A 258 10.69 -13.49 -7.64
C ASN A 258 11.68 -14.01 -6.58
N TYR A 259 12.88 -14.41 -6.99
CA TYR A 259 14.00 -14.76 -6.11
C TYR A 259 15.09 -13.71 -6.20
N VAL A 260 15.66 -13.37 -5.06
CA VAL A 260 16.76 -12.41 -4.93
C VAL A 260 18.09 -13.15 -4.90
N TYR A 261 19.04 -12.66 -5.69
CA TYR A 261 20.41 -13.11 -5.72
C TYR A 261 21.34 -11.98 -5.30
N LEU A 262 22.45 -12.32 -4.65
CA LEU A 262 23.33 -11.37 -4.00
C LEU A 262 24.77 -11.52 -4.47
N ASP A 263 25.52 -10.44 -4.38
CA ASP A 263 26.98 -10.42 -4.50
C ASP A 263 27.59 -9.63 -3.34
N GLY A 264 28.76 -10.05 -2.86
CA GLY A 264 29.44 -9.45 -1.72
C GLY A 264 29.08 -10.10 -0.38
N LYS A 265 29.58 -9.51 0.72
CA LYS A 265 29.45 -10.08 2.07
C LYS A 265 28.26 -9.49 2.80
N TRP A 266 27.27 -10.31 3.14
CA TRP A 266 26.03 -9.88 3.78
C TRP A 266 25.78 -10.59 5.10
N LYS A 267 25.09 -9.90 6.02
CA LYS A 267 24.52 -10.45 7.25
C LYS A 267 23.01 -10.64 7.11
N TYR A 268 22.50 -11.81 7.49
CA TYR A 268 21.08 -12.15 7.43
C TYR A 268 20.40 -11.86 8.78
N ASN A 269 19.89 -10.65 8.96
CA ASN A 269 19.26 -10.19 10.19
C ASN A 269 17.77 -10.59 10.23
N ALA A 270 17.13 -10.40 11.39
CA ALA A 270 15.72 -10.73 11.59
C ALA A 270 14.79 -10.06 10.58
N ASP A 271 14.94 -8.74 10.37
CA ASP A 271 14.04 -7.93 9.54
C ASP A 271 14.69 -7.38 8.25
N ASN A 272 15.98 -7.64 8.01
CA ASN A 272 16.74 -7.11 6.87
C ASN A 272 17.95 -7.96 6.48
N MET A 273 18.60 -7.60 5.38
CA MET A 273 19.99 -7.96 5.11
C MET A 273 20.89 -6.72 5.13
N GLU A 274 22.08 -6.86 5.73
CA GLU A 274 23.07 -5.80 5.89
C GLU A 274 24.35 -6.11 5.13
N LEU A 275 24.80 -5.17 4.30
CA LEU A 275 26.04 -5.26 3.53
C LEU A 275 27.25 -4.99 4.45
N LEU A 276 28.17 -5.95 4.53
CA LEU A 276 29.38 -5.87 5.35
C LEU A 276 30.66 -5.60 4.56
N SER A 277 30.67 -5.88 3.26
CA SER A 277 31.72 -5.44 2.32
C SER A 277 31.51 -3.98 1.89
N ASP A 278 32.52 -3.38 1.26
CA ASP A 278 32.44 -1.99 0.79
C ASP A 278 31.50 -1.85 -0.42
N GLU A 279 31.41 -2.91 -1.22
CA GLU A 279 30.52 -3.05 -2.37
C GLU A 279 29.72 -4.35 -2.25
N GLY A 280 28.55 -4.36 -2.86
CA GLY A 280 27.68 -5.54 -2.97
C GLY A 280 26.67 -5.41 -4.10
N GLY A 281 26.01 -6.51 -4.40
CA GLY A 281 25.08 -6.61 -5.51
C GLY A 281 23.77 -7.25 -5.08
N ILE A 282 22.67 -6.81 -5.70
CA ILE A 282 21.33 -7.39 -5.54
C ILE A 282 20.72 -7.55 -6.92
N LEU A 283 20.29 -8.75 -7.27
CA LEU A 283 19.72 -9.09 -8.57
C LEU A 283 18.36 -9.77 -8.37
N LEU A 284 17.34 -9.32 -9.12
CA LEU A 284 15.99 -9.86 -9.04
C LEU A 284 15.32 -9.84 -10.42
N ALA A 285 14.74 -10.97 -10.82
CA ALA A 285 13.77 -11.01 -11.91
C ALA A 285 12.36 -10.83 -11.35
N PHE A 286 11.63 -9.81 -11.81
CA PHE A 286 10.30 -9.43 -11.33
C PHE A 286 9.33 -9.19 -12.51
N GLU A 287 8.04 -9.12 -12.21
CA GLU A 287 6.96 -8.90 -13.16
C GLU A 287 5.96 -7.88 -12.58
N ALA A 288 6.16 -6.62 -12.96
CA ALA A 288 5.38 -5.46 -12.55
C ALA A 288 5.72 -4.27 -13.47
N LYS A 289 5.12 -3.10 -13.25
CA LYS A 289 5.50 -1.87 -13.96
C LYS A 289 6.55 -1.08 -13.18
N SER A 290 6.51 -1.11 -11.86
CA SER A 290 7.41 -0.35 -11.00
C SER A 290 8.00 -1.23 -9.91
N ALA A 291 9.19 -0.84 -9.45
CA ALA A 291 9.86 -1.45 -8.32
C ALA A 291 10.31 -0.37 -7.33
N ASN A 292 10.15 -0.68 -6.05
CA ASN A 292 10.58 0.12 -4.92
C ASN A 292 11.39 -0.76 -3.98
N ILE A 293 12.26 -0.15 -3.19
CA ILE A 293 12.94 -0.81 -2.07
C ILE A 293 12.67 -0.08 -0.79
N VAL A 294 12.55 -0.82 0.31
CA VAL A 294 12.73 -0.25 1.65
C VAL A 294 14.16 -0.55 2.06
N ALA A 295 14.95 0.50 2.20
CA ALA A 295 16.38 0.38 2.43
C ALA A 295 16.91 1.63 3.14
N GLY A 296 18.20 1.62 3.48
CA GLY A 296 18.91 2.79 3.99
C GLY A 296 20.31 2.46 4.52
N SER A 297 21.07 3.50 4.84
CA SER A 297 22.38 3.40 5.47
C SER A 297 22.54 4.56 6.45
N GLU A 298 23.08 4.29 7.64
CA GLU A 298 23.40 5.34 8.63
C GLU A 298 24.55 6.24 8.18
N ASN A 299 25.46 5.71 7.35
CA ASN A 299 26.64 6.43 6.87
C ASN A 299 26.50 6.90 5.41
N GLY A 300 25.30 6.77 4.83
CA GLY A 300 25.09 6.93 3.40
C GLY A 300 25.51 5.69 2.60
N SER A 301 24.87 5.49 1.46
CA SER A 301 25.21 4.48 0.47
C SER A 301 24.64 4.91 -0.88
N ASP A 302 25.33 4.59 -1.96
CA ASP A 302 24.84 4.82 -3.31
C ASP A 302 24.51 3.47 -3.95
N ALA A 303 23.38 3.36 -4.63
CA ALA A 303 23.08 2.22 -5.50
C ALA A 303 23.01 2.65 -6.95
N PHE A 304 23.83 2.02 -7.78
CA PHE A 304 23.70 2.06 -9.22
C PHE A 304 22.61 1.08 -9.65
N VAL A 305 21.58 1.56 -10.33
CA VAL A 305 20.39 0.77 -10.66
C VAL A 305 20.41 0.41 -12.15
N PHE A 306 20.23 -0.86 -12.47
CA PHE A 306 20.08 -1.35 -13.83
C PHE A 306 18.72 -1.99 -14.00
N LEU A 307 18.08 -1.75 -15.15
CA LEU A 307 16.90 -2.46 -15.61
C LEU A 307 17.23 -3.12 -16.93
N ASP A 308 17.04 -4.44 -17.00
CA ASP A 308 17.30 -5.24 -18.20
C ASP A 308 18.71 -4.97 -18.76
N THR A 309 19.71 -5.03 -17.88
CA THR A 309 21.16 -4.82 -18.11
C THR A 309 21.60 -3.40 -18.45
N ASN A 310 20.68 -2.44 -18.54
CA ASN A 310 20.98 -1.05 -18.87
C ASN A 310 20.78 -0.14 -17.66
N PHE A 311 21.57 0.93 -17.56
CA PHE A 311 21.21 2.03 -16.67
C PHE A 311 19.84 2.60 -17.05
N LEU A 312 19.12 3.09 -16.05
CA LEU A 312 17.85 3.78 -16.23
C LEU A 312 18.06 5.10 -17.00
N ASN A 313 16.97 5.60 -17.55
CA ASN A 313 16.85 6.88 -18.22
C ASN A 313 15.57 7.60 -17.72
N ASP A 314 15.34 8.84 -18.18
CA ASP A 314 14.18 9.62 -17.74
C ASP A 314 12.81 8.99 -18.05
N GLY A 315 12.76 8.05 -19.01
CA GLY A 315 11.55 7.31 -19.36
C GLY A 315 11.26 6.11 -18.47
N ASN A 316 12.26 5.60 -17.71
CA ASN A 316 12.07 4.41 -16.87
C ASN A 316 12.59 4.51 -15.42
N LYS A 317 13.17 5.65 -15.03
CA LYS A 317 13.66 5.89 -13.68
C LYS A 317 12.52 6.17 -12.71
N GLY A 318 12.64 5.65 -11.49
CA GLY A 318 11.76 6.05 -10.39
C GLY A 318 12.03 7.49 -9.90
N SER A 319 11.18 7.99 -9.02
CA SER A 319 11.29 9.36 -8.49
C SER A 319 12.52 9.59 -7.61
N ASP A 320 13.07 8.54 -7.01
CA ASP A 320 14.27 8.61 -6.17
C ASP A 320 15.56 8.26 -6.93
N ALA A 321 15.45 7.91 -8.22
CA ALA A 321 16.60 7.65 -9.08
C ALA A 321 17.00 8.91 -9.88
N GLU A 322 18.28 9.24 -9.83
CA GLU A 322 18.89 10.38 -10.54
C GLU A 322 19.81 9.87 -11.67
N ILE A 323 19.90 10.61 -12.77
CA ILE A 323 20.82 10.29 -13.88
C ILE A 323 22.04 11.21 -13.78
N GLU A 324 23.16 10.67 -13.31
CA GLU A 324 24.43 11.37 -13.18
C GLU A 324 25.47 10.76 -14.13
N GLY A 325 25.97 11.54 -15.09
CA GLY A 325 27.00 11.07 -16.03
C GLY A 325 26.58 9.85 -16.86
N GLY A 326 25.28 9.70 -17.15
CA GLY A 326 24.71 8.56 -17.87
C GLY A 326 24.49 7.30 -17.02
N LYS A 327 24.65 7.40 -15.69
CA LYS A 327 24.38 6.32 -14.74
C LYS A 327 23.18 6.68 -13.88
N SER A 328 22.29 5.72 -13.66
CA SER A 328 21.21 5.83 -12.69
C SER A 328 21.69 5.49 -11.29
N ILE A 329 21.52 6.44 -10.38
CA ILE A 329 22.01 6.38 -9.00
C ILE A 329 20.85 6.69 -8.05
N VAL A 330 20.76 5.94 -6.97
CA VAL A 330 19.87 6.21 -5.83
C VAL A 330 20.75 6.42 -4.60
N LYS A 331 20.70 7.62 -4.01
CA LYS A 331 21.48 7.98 -2.82
C LYS A 331 20.65 7.68 -1.56
N MET A 332 21.19 6.86 -0.66
CA MET A 332 20.48 6.30 0.48
C MET A 332 21.16 6.66 1.80
N GLY A 333 20.72 7.77 2.40
CA GLY A 333 21.16 8.24 3.72
C GLY A 333 20.11 8.11 4.83
N GLU A 334 18.92 7.59 4.53
CA GLU A 334 17.82 7.44 5.48
C GLU A 334 17.15 6.08 5.30
N PHE A 335 16.54 5.54 6.35
CA PHE A 335 15.73 4.32 6.25
C PHE A 335 14.29 4.67 5.86
N ARG A 336 13.97 4.45 4.58
CA ARG A 336 12.64 4.73 4.02
C ARG A 336 12.38 3.87 2.78
N LEU A 337 11.19 4.04 2.20
CA LEU A 337 10.92 3.57 0.84
C LEU A 337 11.58 4.49 -0.19
N TYR A 338 12.20 3.88 -1.19
CA TYR A 338 12.78 4.50 -2.39
C TYR A 338 12.10 3.94 -3.63
N ASN A 339 11.53 4.81 -4.47
CA ASN A 339 11.00 4.48 -5.78
C ASN A 339 12.12 4.51 -6.82
N ILE A 340 12.53 3.33 -7.28
CA ILE A 340 13.78 3.17 -8.04
C ILE A 340 13.55 2.95 -9.53
N VAL A 341 12.47 2.26 -9.92
CA VAL A 341 12.15 1.94 -11.32
C VAL A 341 10.68 2.20 -11.62
N PHE A 342 10.41 2.73 -12.81
CA PHE A 342 9.08 2.88 -13.37
C PHE A 342 9.10 2.56 -14.87
N ALA A 343 8.92 1.29 -15.25
CA ALA A 343 8.94 0.84 -16.64
C ALA A 343 7.78 1.43 -17.48
N GLU A 344 7.92 1.37 -18.81
CA GLU A 344 6.91 1.89 -19.75
C GLU A 344 5.55 1.18 -19.60
N GLY A 345 5.57 -0.13 -19.34
CA GLY A 345 4.38 -0.96 -19.15
C GLY A 345 4.58 -2.06 -18.11
N TYR A 346 3.52 -2.81 -17.84
CA TYR A 346 3.61 -4.03 -17.02
C TYR A 346 4.27 -5.14 -17.83
N GLY A 347 5.31 -5.76 -17.27
CA GLY A 347 6.03 -6.82 -17.94
C GLY A 347 7.06 -7.47 -17.04
N GLU A 348 7.79 -8.43 -17.62
CA GLU A 348 8.91 -9.09 -16.97
C GLU A 348 10.17 -8.25 -17.13
N HIS A 349 10.91 -8.10 -16.05
CA HIS A 349 12.12 -7.30 -15.98
C HIS A 349 13.16 -7.95 -15.07
N VAL A 350 14.42 -7.61 -15.28
CA VAL A 350 15.52 -7.91 -14.37
C VAL A 350 16.07 -6.60 -13.81
N ILE A 351 16.03 -6.45 -12.49
CA ILE A 351 16.66 -5.34 -11.79
C ILE A 351 17.97 -5.79 -11.14
N GLU A 352 19.03 -4.99 -11.31
CA GLU A 352 20.28 -5.13 -10.58
C GLU A 352 20.57 -3.84 -9.81
N LEU A 353 20.94 -3.96 -8.54
CA LEU A 353 21.46 -2.88 -7.71
C LEU A 353 22.92 -3.19 -7.41
N GLN A 354 23.83 -2.32 -7.86
CA GLN A 354 25.22 -2.34 -7.44
C GLN A 354 25.40 -1.29 -6.35
N VAL A 355 25.53 -1.75 -5.12
CA VAL A 355 25.53 -0.95 -3.90
C VAL A 355 26.97 -0.66 -3.49
N ALA A 356 27.27 0.62 -3.28
CA ALA A 356 28.50 1.09 -2.66
C ALA A 356 28.18 1.69 -1.29
N GLY A 357 28.82 1.19 -0.24
CA GLY A 357 28.63 1.67 1.13
C GLY A 357 28.33 0.55 2.10
N LYS A 358 29.36 0.16 2.87
CA LYS A 358 29.22 -0.74 4.01
C LYS A 358 28.18 -0.23 5.01
N GLY A 359 27.34 -1.13 5.52
CA GLY A 359 26.26 -0.81 6.46
C GLY A 359 24.94 -0.46 5.78
N PHE A 360 24.88 -0.51 4.44
CA PHE A 360 23.61 -0.53 3.71
C PHE A 360 22.74 -1.69 4.20
N ARG A 361 21.47 -1.42 4.48
CA ARG A 361 20.47 -2.43 4.83
C ARG A 361 19.30 -2.36 3.87
N ILE A 362 18.84 -3.51 3.42
CA ILE A 362 17.63 -3.67 2.61
C ILE A 362 16.64 -4.58 3.33
N TYR A 363 15.37 -4.18 3.33
CA TYR A 363 14.31 -4.82 4.09
C TYR A 363 13.34 -5.56 3.18
N THR A 364 12.91 -4.90 2.09
CA THR A 364 11.94 -5.47 1.15
C THR A 364 12.02 -4.84 -0.24
N PHE A 365 11.62 -5.61 -1.26
CA PHE A 365 11.17 -5.09 -2.56
C PHE A 365 9.65 -5.05 -2.61
N THR A 366 9.10 -3.92 -3.09
CA THR A 366 7.66 -3.76 -3.35
C THR A 366 7.40 -3.25 -4.77
N PHE A 367 6.20 -3.52 -5.28
CA PHE A 367 5.89 -3.37 -6.70
C PHE A 367 4.60 -2.58 -6.91
N GLY A 368 4.39 -2.12 -8.14
CA GLY A 368 3.20 -1.37 -8.56
C GLY A 368 3.06 -1.29 -10.06
#